data_AF-A0A7V3NVS2-F1
#
_entry.id   AF-A0A7V3NVS2-F1
#
_cell.length_a   1.000
_cell.length_b   1.000
_cell.length_c   1.000
_cell.angle_alpha   90.00
_cell.angle_beta   90.00
_cell.angle_gamma   90.00
#
_symmetry.space_group_name_H-M   'P 1'
#
loop_
_entity.id
_entity.type
_entity.pdbx_description
1 polymer ?
#
loop_
_entity_poly.entity_id
_entity_poly.type
_entity_poly.pdbx_seq_one_letter_code
_entity_poly.pdbx_strand_id
1 'polypeptide(L)'
;MLYHLKIREKCQFVGDEKSFEKFKKAVLSDRYAGFELGEPAIYVFVATSINDFEQKLRELQQIYRYVYIFDDAGRYLVSEFQPVFPIGKGITMFELQNKLLDPKRMALKRAIELMLAIVLLPLLVPLIFFIGVAIILDSKGPIFYSQERIGKGGKPFKCLKFRTMYRDADSRLKEILDKDEKAREEWQKYFKLKNDPRVTKIGKFLRKTSLDELPQIFNVLKGEMSFVGPRPVLRRELEEYYKEFSRYYCEVRPGITGLWQISGRNELDYEQRVRLDVWYVLNWSLWLDFVIFVKTIKVVLSGKGAY
;
A
#
# COMPACT_ATOMS: atom_id res chain seq x y z
N MET A 1 0.14 2.32 -13.85
CA MET A 1 -1.22 2.07 -14.32
C MET A 1 -2.05 1.72 -13.10
N LEU A 2 -3.32 2.13 -13.00
CA LEU A 2 -4.26 1.64 -12.02
C LEU A 2 -4.05 0.13 -11.96
N TYR A 3 -3.51 -0.44 -10.88
CA TYR A 3 -3.60 -1.89 -10.72
C TYR A 3 -5.07 -2.15 -10.45
N HIS A 4 -5.84 -2.26 -11.54
CA HIS A 4 -7.18 -2.79 -11.53
C HIS A 4 -7.20 -3.90 -10.49
N LEU A 5 -8.27 -3.98 -9.70
CA LEU A 5 -8.70 -5.31 -9.26
C LEU A 5 -8.84 -6.00 -10.60
N LYS A 6 -7.80 -6.71 -11.03
CA LYS A 6 -7.81 -7.26 -12.37
C LYS A 6 -8.97 -8.23 -12.31
N ILE A 7 -9.99 -7.95 -13.12
CA ILE A 7 -10.79 -9.01 -13.69
C ILE A 7 -9.75 -10.04 -14.11
N ARG A 8 -9.84 -11.28 -13.61
CA ARG A 8 -8.77 -12.25 -13.85
C ARG A 8 -8.53 -12.29 -15.36
N GLU A 9 -7.38 -11.77 -15.74
CA GLU A 9 -7.07 -11.57 -17.15
C GLU A 9 -6.49 -12.88 -17.66
N LYS A 10 -7.04 -13.35 -18.76
CA LYS A 10 -6.59 -14.58 -19.40
C LYS A 10 -5.15 -14.41 -19.89
N CYS A 11 -4.28 -15.25 -19.37
CA CYS A 11 -2.87 -15.29 -19.70
C CYS A 11 -2.44 -16.69 -20.11
N GLN A 12 -1.31 -16.75 -20.80
CA GLN A 12 -0.63 -17.99 -21.14
C GLN A 12 0.79 -17.97 -20.56
N PHE A 13 1.30 -19.14 -20.21
CA PHE A 13 2.68 -19.32 -19.81
C PHE A 13 3.41 -20.19 -20.82
N VAL A 14 4.64 -19.81 -21.13
CA VAL A 14 5.56 -20.54 -22.01
C VAL A 14 6.86 -20.69 -21.24
N GLY A 15 7.26 -21.93 -20.93
CA GLY A 15 8.42 -22.22 -20.08
C GLY A 15 8.52 -23.70 -19.73
N ASP A 16 9.61 -24.08 -19.07
CA ASP A 16 9.76 -25.42 -18.51
C ASP A 16 8.84 -25.65 -17.29
N GLU A 17 8.66 -26.92 -16.91
CA GLU A 17 7.78 -27.33 -15.81
C GLU A 17 8.21 -26.73 -14.46
N LYS A 18 9.51 -26.65 -14.21
CA LYS A 18 10.06 -26.09 -12.96
C LYS A 18 9.72 -24.59 -12.83
N SER A 19 9.79 -23.87 -13.92
CA SER A 19 9.47 -22.45 -14.03
C SER A 19 7.97 -22.21 -14.02
N PHE A 20 7.18 -23.14 -14.58
CA PHE A 20 5.74 -23.11 -14.51
C PHE A 20 5.22 -23.25 -13.07
N GLU A 21 5.76 -24.18 -12.28
CA GLU A 21 5.37 -24.33 -10.87
C GLU A 21 5.71 -23.09 -10.05
N LYS A 22 6.86 -22.46 -10.33
CA LYS A 22 7.22 -21.16 -9.74
C LYS A 22 6.29 -20.05 -10.17
N PHE A 23 5.97 -19.97 -11.46
CA PHE A 23 5.01 -19.01 -12.01
C PHE A 23 3.63 -19.17 -11.39
N LYS A 24 3.14 -20.41 -11.25
CA LYS A 24 1.86 -20.71 -10.62
C LYS A 24 1.83 -20.22 -9.17
N LYS A 25 2.89 -20.48 -8.40
CA LYS A 25 3.03 -20.03 -7.02
C LYS A 25 3.19 -18.51 -6.88
N ALA A 26 3.88 -17.86 -7.81
CA ALA A 26 4.21 -16.44 -7.74
C ALA A 26 3.15 -15.53 -8.36
N VAL A 27 2.46 -15.99 -9.42
CA VAL A 27 1.58 -15.17 -10.26
C VAL A 27 0.14 -15.64 -10.18
N LEU A 28 -0.12 -16.95 -10.30
CA LEU A 28 -1.50 -17.45 -10.33
C LEU A 28 -2.13 -17.55 -8.92
N SER A 29 -1.34 -17.87 -7.89
CA SER A 29 -1.81 -17.87 -6.51
C SER A 29 -1.71 -16.51 -5.81
N ASP A 30 -1.08 -15.51 -6.44
CA ASP A 30 -1.05 -14.16 -5.90
C ASP A 30 -2.39 -13.44 -6.17
N ARG A 31 -3.11 -13.16 -5.08
CA ARG A 31 -4.41 -12.47 -5.10
C ARG A 31 -4.35 -11.05 -5.66
N TYR A 32 -3.15 -10.50 -5.84
CA TYR A 32 -2.88 -9.15 -6.35
C TYR A 32 -2.35 -9.11 -7.78
N ALA A 33 -1.76 -10.21 -8.27
CA ALA A 33 -1.25 -10.30 -9.64
C ALA A 33 -2.39 -10.31 -10.67
N GLY A 34 -3.51 -10.98 -10.34
CA GLY A 34 -4.77 -10.85 -11.09
C GLY A 34 -4.77 -11.46 -12.49
N PHE A 35 -4.07 -12.58 -12.65
CA PHE A 35 -4.03 -13.37 -13.88
C PHE A 35 -4.67 -14.73 -13.66
N GLU A 36 -5.27 -15.29 -14.71
CA GLU A 36 -5.66 -16.70 -14.75
C GLU A 36 -5.26 -17.32 -16.08
N LEU A 37 -5.01 -18.63 -16.08
CA LEU A 37 -4.76 -19.33 -17.33
C LEU A 37 -6.06 -19.44 -18.12
N GLY A 38 -6.03 -19.11 -19.42
CA GLY A 38 -7.18 -19.29 -20.28
C GLY A 38 -7.03 -18.65 -21.65
N GLU A 39 -7.94 -19.02 -22.57
CA GLU A 39 -8.00 -18.47 -23.93
C GLU A 39 -9.32 -17.72 -24.20
N PRO A 40 -9.32 -16.66 -25.05
CA PRO A 40 -8.14 -16.08 -25.69
C PRO A 40 -7.29 -15.31 -24.67
N ALA A 41 -5.97 -15.55 -24.67
CA ALA A 41 -5.03 -14.87 -23.79
C ALA A 41 -4.60 -13.53 -24.42
N ILE A 42 -4.65 -12.46 -23.63
CA ILE A 42 -4.13 -11.14 -24.05
C ILE A 42 -2.68 -10.96 -23.59
N TYR A 43 -2.27 -11.75 -22.59
CA TYR A 43 -0.98 -11.66 -21.90
C TYR A 43 -0.24 -12.98 -22.00
N VAL A 44 1.06 -12.93 -22.30
CA VAL A 44 1.91 -14.12 -22.29
C VAL A 44 3.15 -13.92 -21.42
N PHE A 45 3.44 -14.92 -20.59
CA PHE A 45 4.63 -14.99 -19.74
C PHE A 45 5.61 -15.98 -20.34
N VAL A 46 6.87 -15.56 -20.50
CA VAL A 46 7.92 -16.39 -21.10
C VAL A 46 9.05 -16.56 -20.09
N ALA A 47 9.34 -17.80 -19.71
CA ALA A 47 10.44 -18.11 -18.82
C ALA A 47 11.79 -17.90 -19.51
N THR A 48 12.75 -17.28 -18.82
CA THR A 48 14.13 -17.09 -19.30
C THR A 48 14.91 -18.40 -19.43
N SER A 49 14.43 -19.48 -18.83
CA SER A 49 15.08 -20.79 -18.79
C SER A 49 14.91 -21.63 -20.06
N ILE A 50 14.16 -21.16 -21.05
CA ILE A 50 13.92 -21.90 -22.30
C ILE A 50 15.15 -21.78 -23.22
N ASN A 51 15.57 -22.91 -23.80
CA ASN A 51 16.73 -22.97 -24.70
C ASN A 51 16.61 -22.01 -25.91
N ASP A 52 15.40 -21.81 -26.45
CA ASP A 52 15.12 -20.92 -27.59
C ASP A 52 14.37 -19.65 -27.17
N PHE A 53 14.64 -19.14 -25.96
CA PHE A 53 13.95 -17.98 -25.39
C PHE A 53 13.82 -16.81 -26.37
N GLU A 54 14.89 -16.47 -27.10
CA GLU A 54 14.86 -15.36 -28.04
C GLU A 54 13.93 -15.59 -29.23
N GLN A 55 13.97 -16.78 -29.84
CA GLN A 55 13.10 -17.09 -30.96
C GLN A 55 11.65 -17.09 -30.52
N LYS A 56 11.36 -17.69 -29.37
CA LYS A 56 10.01 -17.75 -28.81
C LYS A 56 9.49 -16.36 -28.42
N LEU A 57 10.35 -15.52 -27.85
CA LEU A 57 10.02 -14.13 -27.55
C LEU A 57 9.67 -13.36 -28.82
N ARG A 58 10.45 -13.52 -29.90
CA ARG A 58 10.18 -12.90 -31.21
C ARG A 58 8.84 -13.34 -31.80
N GLU A 59 8.53 -14.63 -31.77
CA GLU A 59 7.22 -15.16 -32.21
C GLU A 59 6.06 -14.56 -31.40
N LEU A 60 6.19 -14.55 -30.08
CA LEU A 60 5.13 -14.09 -29.17
C LEU A 60 4.91 -12.58 -29.24
N GLN A 61 5.95 -11.78 -29.51
CA GLN A 61 5.81 -10.34 -29.72
C GLN A 61 4.98 -9.98 -30.95
N GLN A 62 4.89 -10.87 -31.94
CA GLN A 62 4.06 -10.66 -33.13
C GLN A 62 2.58 -11.01 -32.87
N ILE A 63 2.32 -11.89 -31.92
CA ILE A 63 0.98 -12.43 -31.63
C ILE A 63 0.32 -11.66 -30.47
N TYR A 64 1.10 -11.31 -29.43
CA TYR A 64 0.60 -10.72 -28.21
C TYR A 64 1.01 -9.26 -28.08
N ARG A 65 0.04 -8.41 -27.70
CA ARG A 65 0.27 -7.00 -27.41
C ARG A 65 1.21 -6.78 -26.22
N TYR A 66 1.23 -7.69 -25.26
CA TYR A 66 2.05 -7.62 -24.05
C TYR A 66 2.74 -8.95 -23.78
N VAL A 67 4.07 -8.94 -23.79
CA VAL A 67 4.91 -10.10 -23.45
C VAL A 67 5.70 -9.80 -22.19
N TYR A 68 5.54 -10.62 -21.16
CA TYR A 68 6.23 -10.51 -19.89
C TYR A 68 7.33 -11.56 -19.79
N ILE A 69 8.52 -11.15 -19.36
CA ILE A 69 9.64 -12.05 -19.09
C ILE A 69 9.54 -12.51 -17.64
N PHE A 70 9.53 -13.82 -17.42
CA PHE A 70 9.52 -14.44 -16.10
C PHE A 70 10.92 -14.94 -15.78
N ASP A 71 11.57 -14.32 -14.80
CA ASP A 71 12.90 -14.70 -14.33
C ASP A 71 12.87 -15.02 -12.82
N ASP A 72 13.60 -16.06 -12.43
CA ASP A 72 13.67 -16.59 -11.05
C ASP A 72 14.65 -15.79 -10.16
N ALA A 73 15.20 -14.69 -10.67
CA ALA A 73 16.18 -13.84 -10.00
C ALA A 73 15.56 -12.90 -8.94
N GLY A 74 14.71 -13.43 -8.06
CA GLY A 74 13.99 -12.75 -6.97
C GLY A 74 14.83 -12.05 -5.90
N ARG A 75 16.09 -11.70 -6.20
CA ARG A 75 16.98 -10.85 -5.38
C ARG A 75 16.95 -9.38 -5.79
N TYR A 76 16.48 -9.05 -7.00
CA TYR A 76 16.45 -7.68 -7.48
C TYR A 76 15.02 -7.14 -7.48
N LEU A 77 14.77 -6.10 -6.68
CA LEU A 77 13.56 -5.29 -6.75
C LEU A 77 13.65 -4.37 -7.97
N VAL A 78 13.15 -4.85 -9.11
CA VAL A 78 13.26 -4.12 -10.37
C VAL A 78 12.01 -3.26 -10.61
N SER A 79 12.20 -1.95 -10.81
CA SER A 79 11.16 -1.02 -11.29
C SER A 79 11.18 -0.96 -12.81
N GLU A 80 10.00 -1.09 -13.43
CA GLU A 80 9.72 -0.89 -14.87
C GLU A 80 10.93 -0.96 -15.83
N PHE A 81 11.13 -2.11 -16.48
CA PHE A 81 12.07 -2.24 -17.60
C PHE A 81 11.60 -1.43 -18.81
N GLN A 82 12.41 -0.50 -19.29
CA GLN A 82 12.28 0.04 -20.65
C GLN A 82 13.48 -0.44 -21.47
N PRO A 83 13.27 -1.16 -22.58
CA PRO A 83 14.37 -1.46 -23.49
C PRO A 83 14.81 -0.15 -24.14
N VAL A 84 16.04 0.27 -23.85
CA VAL A 84 16.69 1.34 -24.61
C VAL A 84 17.43 0.64 -25.72
N PHE A 85 16.86 0.62 -26.93
CA PHE A 85 17.54 0.05 -28.09
C PHE A 85 18.83 0.85 -28.35
N PRO A 86 20.03 0.26 -28.17
CA PRO A 86 21.23 0.95 -28.55
C PRO A 86 21.42 0.87 -30.07
N ILE A 87 22.03 1.91 -30.61
CA ILE A 87 22.52 1.94 -31.98
C ILE A 87 23.70 0.94 -32.06
N GLY A 88 23.45 -0.28 -32.58
CA GLY A 88 24.47 -1.23 -33.05
C GLY A 88 24.65 -2.55 -32.27
N LYS A 89 24.91 -3.62 -33.03
CA LYS A 89 25.42 -4.97 -32.66
C LYS A 89 24.86 -5.61 -31.37
N GLY A 90 23.57 -5.92 -31.33
CA GLY A 90 23.05 -7.03 -30.53
C GLY A 90 23.16 -6.94 -29.01
N ILE A 91 23.44 -5.77 -28.44
CA ILE A 91 23.43 -5.55 -26.99
C ILE A 91 22.05 -5.02 -26.60
N THR A 92 21.33 -5.73 -25.74
CA THR A 92 20.08 -5.23 -25.16
C THR A 92 20.40 -4.43 -23.91
N MET A 93 20.14 -3.12 -23.93
CA MET A 93 20.27 -2.25 -22.76
C MET A 93 18.90 -2.08 -22.09
N PHE A 94 18.88 -2.24 -20.77
CA PHE A 94 17.71 -2.04 -19.95
C PHE A 94 17.87 -0.76 -19.14
N GLU A 95 16.91 0.15 -19.27
CA GLU A 95 16.80 1.30 -18.37
C GLU A 95 15.85 0.94 -17.23
N LEU A 96 16.31 1.19 -16.00
CA LEU A 96 15.52 1.09 -14.78
C LEU A 96 15.07 2.49 -14.39
N GLN A 97 13.78 2.78 -14.56
CA GLN A 97 13.22 4.08 -14.22
C GLN A 97 12.42 4.00 -12.91
N ASN A 98 12.84 4.76 -11.90
CA ASN A 98 11.99 5.07 -10.74
C ASN A 98 11.21 6.36 -11.02
N LYS A 99 9.98 6.21 -11.53
CA LYS A 99 9.10 7.33 -11.91
C LYS A 99 8.74 8.25 -10.75
N LEU A 100 8.80 7.78 -9.51
CA LEU A 100 8.47 8.59 -8.36
C LEU A 100 9.60 9.55 -7.99
N LEU A 101 10.84 9.27 -8.40
CA LEU A 101 11.98 10.16 -8.20
C LEU A 101 12.06 11.30 -9.25
N ASP A 102 11.26 11.26 -10.30
CA ASP A 102 11.16 12.34 -11.28
C ASP A 102 10.50 13.59 -10.63
N PRO A 103 11.24 14.70 -10.45
CA PRO A 103 10.73 15.89 -9.76
C PRO A 103 9.47 16.46 -10.40
N LYS A 104 9.33 16.36 -11.74
CA LYS A 104 8.15 16.87 -12.46
C LYS A 104 6.92 16.06 -12.10
N ARG A 105 7.07 14.73 -12.03
CA ARG A 105 5.98 13.83 -11.66
C ARG A 105 5.61 13.97 -10.19
N MET A 106 6.59 14.18 -9.30
CA MET A 106 6.33 14.50 -7.90
C MET A 106 5.53 15.80 -7.73
N ALA A 107 5.90 16.84 -8.49
CA ALA A 107 5.19 18.12 -8.49
C ALA A 107 3.76 17.96 -9.02
N LEU A 108 3.57 17.20 -10.11
CA LEU A 108 2.25 16.91 -10.66
C LEU A 108 1.37 16.12 -9.69
N LYS A 109 1.92 15.06 -9.05
CA LYS A 109 1.23 14.33 -7.97
C LYS A 109 0.80 15.29 -6.88
N ARG A 110 1.71 16.16 -6.43
CA ARG A 110 1.42 17.13 -5.37
C ARG A 110 0.31 18.11 -5.75
N ALA A 111 0.30 18.60 -6.99
CA ALA A 111 -0.73 19.52 -7.48
C ALA A 111 -2.11 18.85 -7.49
N ILE A 112 -2.20 17.61 -7.99
CA ILE A 112 -3.44 16.83 -8.01
C ILE A 112 -3.95 16.59 -6.58
N GLU A 113 -3.05 16.26 -5.65
CA GLU A 113 -3.43 16.02 -4.26
C GLU A 113 -3.92 17.29 -3.56
N LEU A 114 -3.30 18.44 -3.80
CA LEU A 114 -3.77 19.70 -3.25
C LEU A 114 -5.13 20.10 -3.83
N MET A 115 -5.33 19.92 -5.15
CA MET A 115 -6.61 20.15 -5.80
C MET A 115 -7.71 19.26 -5.20
N LEU A 116 -7.43 17.96 -5.05
CA LEU A 116 -8.35 17.01 -4.45
C LEU A 116 -8.66 17.37 -3.00
N ALA A 117 -7.66 17.78 -2.22
CA ALA A 117 -7.86 18.22 -0.84
C ALA A 117 -8.76 19.46 -0.78
N ILE A 118 -8.54 20.46 -1.63
CA ILE A 118 -9.35 21.69 -1.69
C ILE A 118 -10.80 21.38 -2.06
N VAL A 119 -11.03 20.46 -3.01
CA VAL A 119 -12.39 20.04 -3.41
C VAL A 119 -13.10 19.27 -2.30
N LEU A 120 -12.39 18.40 -1.57
CA LEU A 120 -12.98 17.59 -0.50
C LEU A 120 -13.16 18.36 0.81
N LEU A 121 -12.35 19.39 1.09
CA LEU A 121 -12.34 20.11 2.37
C LEU A 121 -13.71 20.68 2.76
N PRO A 122 -14.48 21.35 1.87
CA PRO A 122 -15.79 21.89 2.21
C PRO A 122 -16.80 20.84 2.68
N LEU A 123 -16.69 19.61 2.17
CA LEU A 123 -17.52 18.48 2.59
C LEU A 123 -17.00 17.85 3.88
N LEU A 124 -15.67 17.72 4.01
CA LEU A 124 -15.04 17.06 5.14
C LEU A 124 -15.03 17.92 6.40
N VAL A 125 -14.98 19.25 6.31
CA VAL A 125 -14.97 20.13 7.48
C VAL A 125 -16.25 20.01 8.32
N PRO A 126 -17.47 20.09 7.77
CA PRO A 126 -18.70 19.83 8.52
C PRO A 126 -18.72 18.44 9.14
N LEU A 127 -18.30 17.41 8.38
CA LEU A 127 -18.24 16.03 8.89
C LEU A 127 -17.26 15.90 10.06
N ILE A 128 -16.07 16.51 9.95
CA ILE A 128 -15.07 16.54 11.01
C ILE A 128 -15.62 17.25 12.25
N PHE A 129 -16.36 18.34 12.06
CA PHE A 129 -17.00 19.08 13.14
C PHE A 129 -18.02 18.21 13.90
N PHE A 130 -18.96 17.57 13.20
CA PHE A 130 -19.98 16.72 13.83
C PHE A 130 -19.37 15.48 14.52
N ILE A 131 -18.36 14.85 13.91
CA ILE A 131 -17.61 13.77 14.55
C ILE A 131 -16.90 14.28 15.81
N GLY A 132 -16.32 15.47 15.76
CA GLY A 132 -15.68 16.11 16.91
C GLY A 132 -16.64 16.34 18.07
N VAL A 133 -17.85 16.83 17.80
CA VAL A 133 -18.93 16.97 18.79
C VAL A 133 -19.30 15.61 19.39
N ALA A 134 -19.49 14.58 18.55
CA ALA A 134 -19.80 13.23 19.03
C ALA A 134 -18.71 12.66 19.95
N ILE A 135 -17.44 12.92 19.67
CA ILE A 135 -16.30 12.48 20.50
C ILE A 135 -16.29 13.18 21.87
N ILE A 136 -16.64 14.47 21.92
CA ILE A 136 -16.73 15.23 23.18
C ILE A 136 -17.89 14.71 24.04
N LEU A 137 -19.03 14.41 23.42
CA LEU A 137 -20.20 13.88 24.11
C LEU A 137 -19.99 12.43 24.61
N ASP A 138 -19.21 11.62 23.90
CA ASP A 138 -18.94 10.22 24.29
C ASP A 138 -17.90 10.09 25.42
N SER A 139 -16.89 10.97 25.47
CA SER A 139 -15.88 10.92 26.55
C SER A 139 -15.15 12.25 26.78
N LYS A 140 -14.72 12.52 28.02
CA LYS A 140 -13.96 13.74 28.37
C LYS A 140 -12.58 13.77 27.73
N GLY A 141 -12.15 14.92 27.19
CA GLY A 141 -10.80 15.20 26.69
C GLY A 141 -10.75 15.68 25.23
N PRO A 142 -9.57 15.68 24.58
CA PRO A 142 -9.38 16.30 23.26
C PRO A 142 -10.04 15.51 22.12
N ILE A 143 -10.51 16.22 21.09
CA ILE A 143 -11.08 15.63 19.87
C ILE A 143 -10.02 14.86 19.08
N PHE A 144 -8.87 15.50 18.88
CA PHE A 144 -7.79 14.98 18.06
C PHE A 144 -6.74 14.27 18.92
N TYR A 145 -6.22 13.18 18.37
CA TYR A 145 -5.05 12.48 18.85
C TYR A 145 -3.97 12.59 17.76
N SER A 146 -2.71 12.73 18.17
CA SER A 146 -1.59 12.72 17.24
C SER A 146 -0.53 11.75 17.71
N GLN A 147 -0.01 10.95 16.78
CA GLN A 147 1.11 10.06 17.02
C GLN A 147 2.27 10.42 16.11
N GLU A 148 3.49 10.43 16.65
CA GLU A 148 4.68 10.64 15.84
C GLU A 148 4.89 9.47 14.88
N ARG A 149 5.11 9.80 13.61
CA ARG A 149 5.32 8.85 12.51
C ARG A 149 6.46 9.35 11.63
N ILE A 150 7.10 8.44 10.92
CA ILE A 150 8.18 8.79 9.98
C ILE A 150 7.58 9.16 8.63
N GLY A 151 8.03 10.28 8.06
CA GLY A 151 7.64 10.76 6.74
C GLY A 151 8.81 10.82 5.77
N LYS A 152 8.62 11.58 4.68
CA LYS A 152 9.64 11.77 3.64
C LYS A 152 10.96 12.28 4.23
N GLY A 153 12.07 11.70 3.78
CA GLY A 153 13.42 11.98 4.24
C GLY A 153 13.71 11.46 5.65
N GLY A 154 12.92 10.52 6.16
CA GLY A 154 13.07 10.00 7.52
C GLY A 154 12.67 11.00 8.62
N LYS A 155 11.98 12.09 8.25
CA LYS A 155 11.59 13.17 9.17
C LYS A 155 10.35 12.77 9.98
N PRO A 156 10.37 12.93 11.31
CA PRO A 156 9.19 12.69 12.12
C PRO A 156 8.12 13.76 11.88
N PHE A 157 6.86 13.37 11.94
CA PHE A 157 5.71 14.29 11.90
C PHE A 157 4.56 13.76 12.76
N LYS A 158 3.65 14.67 13.15
CA LYS A 158 2.47 14.33 13.97
C LYS A 158 1.32 13.88 13.07
N CYS A 159 1.14 12.57 12.92
CA CYS A 159 0.02 11.99 12.18
C CYS A 159 -1.28 12.17 12.97
N LEU A 160 -2.21 12.96 12.42
CA LEU A 160 -3.45 13.35 13.08
C LEU A 160 -4.54 12.28 12.92
N LYS A 161 -5.29 12.04 13.99
CA LYS A 161 -6.46 11.17 14.00
C LYS A 161 -7.52 11.73 14.93
N PHE A 162 -8.74 11.23 14.80
CA PHE A 162 -9.71 11.37 15.88
C PHE A 162 -9.31 10.49 17.05
N ARG A 163 -9.56 10.99 18.25
CA ARG A 163 -9.41 10.20 19.46
C ARG A 163 -10.51 9.14 19.49
N THR A 164 -10.10 7.87 19.44
CA THR A 164 -11.02 6.73 19.55
C THR A 164 -10.97 6.04 20.91
N MET A 165 -9.98 6.36 21.74
CA MET A 165 -9.74 5.72 23.05
C MET A 165 -9.98 6.70 24.20
N TYR A 166 -10.31 6.17 25.38
CA TYR A 166 -10.40 6.99 26.60
C TYR A 166 -9.04 7.63 26.93
N ARG A 167 -9.05 8.75 27.66
CA ARG A 167 -7.83 9.49 28.02
C ARG A 167 -6.86 8.68 28.88
N ASP A 168 -7.39 7.76 29.67
CA ASP A 168 -6.67 6.85 30.57
C ASP A 168 -6.34 5.50 29.90
N ALA A 169 -6.36 5.41 28.56
CA ALA A 169 -6.14 4.17 27.83
C ALA A 169 -4.80 3.49 28.14
N ASP A 170 -3.71 4.22 28.34
CA ASP A 170 -2.42 3.62 28.67
C ASP A 170 -2.42 2.99 30.07
N SER A 171 -3.04 3.63 31.04
CA SER A 171 -3.22 3.08 32.39
C SER A 171 -4.11 1.84 32.37
N ARG A 172 -5.23 1.89 31.63
CA ARG A 172 -6.11 0.73 31.43
C ARG A 172 -5.38 -0.42 30.74
N LEU A 173 -4.52 -0.14 29.76
CA LEU A 173 -3.74 -1.17 29.08
C LEU A 173 -2.85 -1.90 30.06
N LYS A 174 -2.08 -1.18 30.89
CA LYS A 174 -1.22 -1.79 31.90
C LYS A 174 -2.03 -2.71 32.81
N GLU A 175 -3.14 -2.21 33.35
CA GLU A 175 -4.00 -3.00 34.22
C GLU A 175 -4.55 -4.27 33.54
N ILE A 176 -4.91 -4.19 32.25
CA ILE A 176 -5.37 -5.35 31.48
C ILE A 176 -4.24 -6.36 31.27
N LEU A 177 -3.06 -5.89 30.84
CA LEU A 177 -1.92 -6.76 30.57
C LEU A 177 -1.35 -7.38 31.85
N ASP A 178 -1.52 -6.75 33.00
CA ASP A 178 -1.10 -7.28 34.30
C ASP A 178 -2.07 -8.37 34.79
N LYS A 179 -3.36 -8.27 34.45
CA LYS A 179 -4.42 -9.17 34.93
C LYS A 179 -4.77 -10.32 33.97
N ASP A 180 -4.49 -10.18 32.68
CA ASP A 180 -4.90 -11.13 31.63
C ASP A 180 -3.70 -11.58 30.77
N GLU A 181 -3.27 -12.82 30.97
CA GLU A 181 -2.16 -13.44 30.22
C GLU A 181 -2.48 -13.58 28.73
N LYS A 182 -3.74 -13.87 28.36
CA LYS A 182 -4.13 -14.00 26.94
C LYS A 182 -4.09 -12.65 26.24
N ALA A 183 -4.53 -11.60 26.91
CA ALA A 183 -4.42 -10.25 26.39
C ALA A 183 -2.95 -9.84 26.21
N ARG A 184 -2.05 -10.30 27.09
CA ARG A 184 -0.61 -10.07 26.98
C ARG A 184 0.02 -10.76 25.77
N GLU A 185 -0.27 -12.03 25.56
CA GLU A 185 0.18 -12.78 24.37
C GLU A 185 -0.34 -12.14 23.07
N GLU A 186 -1.62 -11.77 23.03
CA GLU A 186 -2.21 -11.09 21.87
C GLU A 186 -1.52 -9.75 21.59
N TRP A 187 -1.28 -8.96 22.64
CA TRP A 187 -0.60 -7.68 22.54
C TRP A 187 0.85 -7.80 22.05
N GLN A 188 1.59 -8.80 22.53
CA GLN A 188 2.96 -9.05 22.07
C GLN A 188 3.00 -9.42 20.58
N LYS A 189 2.01 -10.17 20.10
CA LYS A 189 1.97 -10.62 18.71
C LYS A 189 1.48 -9.56 17.72
N TYR A 190 0.45 -8.80 18.09
CA TYR A 190 -0.26 -7.91 17.15
C TYR A 190 -0.16 -6.42 17.51
N PHE A 191 0.39 -6.09 18.68
CA PHE A 191 0.38 -4.75 19.29
C PHE A 191 -1.03 -4.13 19.34
N LYS A 192 -2.06 -4.98 19.40
CA LYS A 192 -3.48 -4.65 19.40
C LYS A 192 -4.26 -5.75 20.09
N LEU A 193 -5.36 -5.38 20.76
CA LEU A 193 -6.35 -6.31 21.30
C LEU A 193 -7.56 -6.32 20.37
N LYS A 194 -8.09 -7.51 20.03
CA LYS A 194 -9.27 -7.64 19.16
C LYS A 194 -10.52 -7.00 19.78
N ASN A 195 -10.73 -7.18 21.07
CA ASN A 195 -11.80 -6.55 21.84
C ASN A 195 -11.22 -5.56 22.84
N ASP A 196 -10.74 -4.43 22.35
CA ASP A 196 -10.05 -3.44 23.18
C ASP A 196 -11.04 -2.61 24.04
N PRO A 197 -11.09 -2.80 25.37
CA PRO A 197 -12.02 -2.08 26.26
C PRO A 197 -11.63 -0.61 26.46
N ARG A 198 -10.45 -0.18 25.97
CA ARG A 198 -10.00 1.21 26.00
C ARG A 198 -10.67 2.05 24.91
N VAL A 199 -11.31 1.42 23.94
CA VAL A 199 -11.96 2.10 22.82
C VAL A 199 -13.37 2.54 23.23
N THR A 200 -13.67 3.81 23.01
CA THR A 200 -14.96 4.45 23.28
C THR A 200 -16.05 3.93 22.34
N LYS A 201 -17.34 4.20 22.61
CA LYS A 201 -18.45 3.68 21.77
C LYS A 201 -18.39 4.31 20.38
N ILE A 202 -18.23 5.64 20.30
CA ILE A 202 -18.01 6.37 19.05
C ILE A 202 -16.67 5.96 18.45
N GLY A 203 -15.63 5.75 19.25
CA GLY A 203 -14.34 5.25 18.79
C GLY A 203 -14.40 3.93 18.03
N LYS A 204 -15.23 2.98 18.49
CA LYS A 204 -15.46 1.70 17.78
C LYS A 204 -16.08 1.93 16.40
N PHE A 205 -17.08 2.82 16.31
CA PHE A 205 -17.69 3.19 15.03
C PHE A 205 -16.67 3.85 14.09
N LEU A 206 -15.88 4.79 14.59
CA LEU A 206 -14.86 5.49 13.79
C LEU A 206 -13.79 4.54 13.25
N ARG A 207 -13.30 3.59 14.06
CA ARG A 207 -12.32 2.58 13.61
C ARG A 207 -12.92 1.64 12.57
N LYS A 208 -14.15 1.17 12.79
CA LYS A 208 -14.85 0.26 11.87
C LYS A 208 -15.05 0.89 10.48
N THR A 209 -15.36 2.18 10.46
CA THR A 209 -15.60 2.96 9.24
C THR A 209 -14.34 3.64 8.70
N SER A 210 -13.21 3.53 9.41
CA SER A 210 -11.95 4.26 9.11
C SER A 210 -12.10 5.79 9.08
N LEU A 211 -13.18 6.32 9.66
CA LEU A 211 -13.42 7.76 9.79
C LEU A 211 -12.46 8.39 10.80
N ASP A 212 -11.80 7.60 11.65
CA ASP A 212 -10.77 8.09 12.59
C ASP A 212 -9.58 8.75 11.87
N GLU A 213 -9.35 8.43 10.60
CA GLU A 213 -8.23 8.93 9.80
C GLU A 213 -8.55 10.21 9.01
N LEU A 214 -9.81 10.70 9.03
CA LEU A 214 -10.18 11.94 8.32
C LEU A 214 -9.31 13.16 8.65
N PRO A 215 -8.85 13.39 9.90
CA PRO A 215 -7.99 14.53 10.21
C PRO A 215 -6.64 14.52 9.48
N GLN A 216 -6.22 13.40 8.89
CA GLN A 216 -4.97 13.31 8.12
C GLN A 216 -5.00 14.16 6.85
N ILE A 217 -6.18 14.62 6.39
CA ILE A 217 -6.24 15.60 5.29
C ILE A 217 -5.45 16.88 5.60
N PHE A 218 -5.39 17.28 6.88
CA PHE A 218 -4.57 18.41 7.30
C PHE A 218 -3.07 18.11 7.18
N ASN A 219 -2.63 16.86 7.41
CA ASN A 219 -1.25 16.45 7.16
C ASN A 219 -0.93 16.44 5.65
N VAL A 220 -1.90 16.08 4.81
CA VAL A 220 -1.76 16.19 3.35
C VAL A 220 -1.59 17.65 2.93
N LEU A 221 -2.43 18.55 3.42
CA LEU A 221 -2.31 19.99 3.12
C LEU A 221 -0.94 20.56 3.56
N LYS A 222 -0.46 20.19 4.76
CA LYS A 222 0.89 20.56 5.26
C LYS A 222 2.05 19.97 4.47
N GLY A 223 1.80 18.96 3.63
CA GLY A 223 2.85 18.30 2.84
C GLY A 223 3.67 17.27 3.63
N GLU A 224 3.17 16.86 4.80
CA GLU A 224 3.72 15.77 5.60
C GLU A 224 3.26 14.42 5.06
N MET A 225 2.03 14.36 4.54
CA MET A 225 1.42 13.17 3.97
C MET A 225 0.97 13.38 2.51
N SER A 226 0.58 12.26 1.92
CA SER A 226 0.05 12.06 0.58
C SER A 226 -1.35 11.46 0.71
N PHE A 227 -2.22 11.58 -0.30
CA PHE A 227 -3.47 10.81 -0.26
C PHE A 227 -3.18 9.33 -0.44
N VAL A 228 -2.31 9.02 -1.41
CA VAL A 228 -1.86 7.67 -1.72
C VAL A 228 -0.36 7.56 -1.51
N GLY A 229 0.07 6.56 -0.76
CA GLY A 229 1.47 6.29 -0.43
C GLY A 229 1.62 5.18 0.61
N PRO A 230 2.86 4.79 0.97
CA PRO A 230 3.11 3.84 2.04
C PRO A 230 2.49 4.28 3.36
N ARG A 231 2.04 3.35 4.20
CA ARG A 231 1.42 3.72 5.49
C ARG A 231 2.42 4.51 6.36
N PRO A 232 2.00 5.55 7.09
CA PRO A 232 2.84 6.16 8.11
C PRO A 232 3.22 5.15 9.21
N VAL A 233 4.51 4.83 9.35
CA VAL A 233 5.04 3.87 10.34
C VAL A 233 5.75 4.57 11.49
N LEU A 234 5.89 3.90 12.63
CA LEU A 234 6.74 4.33 13.74
C LEU A 234 8.21 4.17 13.38
N ARG A 235 9.10 4.90 14.07
CA ARG A 235 10.55 4.73 13.95
C ARG A 235 10.96 3.26 14.15
N ARG A 236 10.49 2.64 15.24
CA ARG A 236 10.75 1.22 15.55
C ARG A 236 10.29 0.28 14.43
N GLU A 237 9.15 0.55 13.81
CA GLU A 237 8.59 -0.28 12.74
C GLU A 237 9.45 -0.20 11.47
N LEU A 238 9.99 0.99 11.19
CA LEU A 238 10.92 1.22 10.07
C LEU A 238 12.25 0.49 10.31
N GLU A 239 12.77 0.51 11.54
CA GLU A 239 14.03 -0.14 11.89
C GLU A 239 13.90 -1.68 11.94
N GLU A 240 12.82 -2.19 12.53
CA GLU A 240 12.61 -3.61 12.75
C GLU A 240 12.21 -4.36 11.47
N TYR A 241 11.30 -3.79 10.66
CA TYR A 241 10.70 -4.49 9.54
C TYR A 241 11.18 -4.01 8.17
N TYR A 242 11.40 -2.71 7.99
CA TYR A 242 11.83 -2.19 6.69
C TYR A 242 13.32 -2.41 6.43
N LYS A 243 14.18 -2.30 7.44
CA LYS A 243 15.63 -2.59 7.36
C LYS A 243 16.27 -1.96 6.10
N GLU A 244 16.82 -2.76 5.18
CA GLU A 244 17.43 -2.32 3.92
C GLU A 244 16.45 -1.61 2.97
N PHE A 245 15.15 -1.83 3.10
CA PHE A 245 14.10 -1.21 2.30
C PHE A 245 13.63 0.15 2.84
N SER A 246 14.12 0.58 4.01
CA SER A 246 13.76 1.86 4.63
C SER A 246 14.04 3.08 3.73
N ARG A 247 15.03 2.99 2.85
CA ARG A 247 15.32 4.04 1.86
C ARG A 247 14.14 4.32 0.93
N TYR A 248 13.48 3.28 0.40
CA TYR A 248 12.35 3.42 -0.51
C TYR A 248 11.16 4.07 0.18
N TYR A 249 10.93 3.71 1.44
CA TYR A 249 9.91 4.35 2.26
C TYR A 249 10.18 5.85 2.44
N CYS A 250 11.44 6.20 2.77
CA CYS A 250 11.82 7.58 3.07
C CYS A 250 11.89 8.47 1.82
N GLU A 251 11.93 7.93 0.61
CA GLU A 251 11.91 8.73 -0.62
C GLU A 251 10.56 9.42 -0.87
N VAL A 252 9.49 8.93 -0.22
CA VAL A 252 8.11 9.33 -0.54
C VAL A 252 7.39 9.88 0.69
N ARG A 253 6.31 10.63 0.45
CA ARG A 253 5.40 11.01 1.55
C ARG A 253 4.50 9.81 1.87
N PRO A 254 4.32 9.44 3.15
CA PRO A 254 3.39 8.40 3.52
C PRO A 254 1.95 8.79 3.16
N GLY A 255 1.14 7.80 2.81
CA GLY A 255 -0.24 7.95 2.38
C GLY A 255 -1.26 7.78 3.50
N ILE A 256 -2.40 8.47 3.38
CA ILE A 256 -3.61 8.11 4.14
C ILE A 256 -4.02 6.69 3.75
N THR A 257 -4.04 6.41 2.44
CA THR A 257 -4.24 5.08 1.89
C THR A 257 -3.04 4.64 1.06
N GLY A 258 -2.95 3.35 0.75
CA GLY A 258 -1.80 2.75 0.09
C GLY A 258 -2.11 1.36 -0.40
N LEU A 259 -1.14 0.77 -1.10
CA LEU A 259 -1.35 -0.48 -1.82
C LEU A 259 -1.71 -1.63 -0.88
N TRP A 260 -0.99 -1.82 0.21
CA TRP A 260 -1.34 -2.94 1.10
C TRP A 260 -2.65 -2.71 1.86
N GLN A 261 -3.02 -1.45 2.14
CA GLN A 261 -4.30 -1.12 2.79
C GLN A 261 -5.50 -1.53 1.93
N ILE A 262 -5.37 -1.59 0.60
CA ILE A 262 -6.44 -2.09 -0.29
C ILE A 262 -6.28 -3.57 -0.65
N SER A 263 -5.10 -4.14 -0.44
CA SER A 263 -4.79 -5.51 -0.81
C SER A 263 -5.28 -6.52 0.23
N GLY A 264 -4.92 -6.37 1.51
CA GLY A 264 -5.29 -7.35 2.54
C GLY A 264 -5.45 -6.80 3.95
N ARG A 265 -5.13 -5.53 4.18
CA ARG A 265 -5.22 -4.86 5.49
C ARG A 265 -4.52 -5.69 6.58
N ASN A 266 -5.27 -6.10 7.61
CA ASN A 266 -4.75 -6.80 8.78
C ASN A 266 -4.46 -8.29 8.51
N GLU A 267 -4.88 -8.86 7.38
CA GLU A 267 -4.59 -10.26 7.02
C GLU A 267 -3.15 -10.47 6.53
N LEU A 268 -2.45 -9.39 6.16
CA LEU A 268 -1.07 -9.44 5.69
C LEU A 268 -0.10 -9.41 6.86
N ASP A 269 0.93 -10.25 6.81
CA ASP A 269 2.09 -10.15 7.69
C ASP A 269 2.88 -8.85 7.42
N TYR A 270 3.80 -8.50 8.32
CA TYR A 270 4.51 -7.23 8.21
C TYR A 270 5.45 -7.20 6.99
N GLU A 271 6.08 -8.32 6.66
CA GLU A 271 7.02 -8.43 5.54
C GLU A 271 6.30 -8.25 4.19
N GLN A 272 5.10 -8.81 4.03
CA GLN A 272 4.21 -8.60 2.90
C GLN A 272 3.79 -7.14 2.75
N ARG A 273 3.51 -6.44 3.86
CA ARG A 273 3.19 -5.00 3.83
C ARG A 273 4.39 -4.19 3.33
N VAL A 274 5.59 -4.47 3.85
CA VAL A 274 6.84 -3.82 3.40
C VAL A 274 7.05 -4.06 1.90
N ARG A 275 6.91 -5.31 1.43
CA ARG A 275 7.03 -5.64 0.01
C ARG A 275 6.07 -4.83 -0.87
N LEU A 276 4.80 -4.72 -0.47
CA LEU A 276 3.81 -3.95 -1.20
C LEU A 276 4.08 -2.44 -1.17
N ASP A 277 4.54 -1.91 -0.04
CA ASP A 277 4.94 -0.50 0.09
C ASP A 277 6.14 -0.18 -0.82
N VAL A 278 7.18 -1.02 -0.80
CA VAL A 278 8.36 -0.87 -1.67
C VAL A 278 7.97 -1.00 -3.14
N TRP A 279 7.16 -1.99 -3.48
CA TRP A 279 6.72 -2.19 -4.85
C TRP A 279 5.88 -1.03 -5.37
N TYR A 280 5.03 -0.44 -4.52
CA TYR A 280 4.29 0.77 -4.86
C TYR A 280 5.23 1.92 -5.21
N VAL A 281 6.28 2.14 -4.40
CA VAL A 281 7.27 3.21 -4.65
C VAL A 281 7.98 2.99 -5.99
N LEU A 282 8.40 1.76 -6.25
CA LEU A 282 9.13 1.38 -7.47
C LEU A 282 8.27 1.43 -8.74
N ASN A 283 6.97 1.12 -8.64
CA ASN A 283 6.06 1.02 -9.79
C ASN A 283 5.03 2.15 -9.82
N TRP A 284 5.36 3.26 -9.17
CA TRP A 284 4.43 4.36 -9.00
C TRP A 284 4.03 4.99 -10.34
N SER A 285 2.76 5.36 -10.42
CA SER A 285 2.22 6.19 -11.49
C SER A 285 0.92 6.86 -11.03
N LEU A 286 0.54 7.96 -11.69
CA LEU A 286 -0.74 8.63 -11.42
C LEU A 286 -1.95 7.70 -11.59
N TRP A 287 -1.90 6.86 -12.62
CA TRP A 287 -2.96 5.87 -12.83
C TRP A 287 -2.93 4.85 -11.65
N LEU A 288 -1.77 4.42 -11.14
CA LEU A 288 -1.78 3.59 -9.92
C LEU A 288 -2.48 4.28 -8.73
N ASP A 289 -2.15 5.54 -8.47
CA ASP A 289 -2.78 6.30 -7.38
C ASP A 289 -4.30 6.36 -7.49
N PHE A 290 -4.83 6.61 -8.70
CA PHE A 290 -6.27 6.64 -8.92
C PHE A 290 -6.93 5.26 -8.65
N VAL A 291 -6.23 4.11 -8.78
CA VAL A 291 -6.81 2.78 -8.45
C VAL A 291 -6.91 2.62 -6.98
N ILE A 292 -5.83 3.02 -6.30
CA ILE A 292 -5.74 2.83 -4.87
C ILE A 292 -6.86 3.66 -4.28
N PHE A 293 -7.00 4.92 -4.72
CA PHE A 293 -8.08 5.79 -4.31
C PHE A 293 -9.49 5.19 -4.52
N VAL A 294 -9.81 4.71 -5.73
CA VAL A 294 -11.14 4.10 -6.02
C VAL A 294 -11.37 2.83 -5.21
N LYS A 295 -10.35 1.96 -5.10
CA LYS A 295 -10.44 0.74 -4.28
C LYS A 295 -10.61 1.06 -2.80
N THR A 296 -9.99 2.12 -2.31
CA THR A 296 -10.13 2.57 -0.92
C THR A 296 -11.57 2.93 -0.63
N ILE A 297 -12.28 3.63 -1.51
CA ILE A 297 -13.71 3.92 -1.34
C ILE A 297 -14.50 2.61 -1.19
N LYS A 298 -14.27 1.62 -2.06
CA LYS A 298 -14.92 0.31 -1.99
C LYS A 298 -14.61 -0.43 -0.69
N VAL A 299 -13.35 -0.44 -0.26
CA VAL A 299 -12.90 -1.12 0.97
C VAL A 299 -13.53 -0.46 2.20
N VAL A 300 -13.53 0.87 2.28
CA VAL A 300 -14.12 1.64 3.37
C VAL A 300 -15.63 1.40 3.46
N LEU A 301 -16.34 1.42 2.33
CA LEU A 301 -17.78 1.15 2.30
C LEU A 301 -18.12 -0.30 2.66
N SER A 302 -17.25 -1.27 2.32
CA SER A 302 -17.49 -2.69 2.60
C SER A 302 -17.25 -3.10 4.07
N GLY A 303 -16.54 -2.28 4.85
CA GLY A 303 -16.16 -2.58 6.24
C GLY A 303 -15.24 -3.80 6.43
N LYS A 304 -14.78 -4.47 5.35
CA LYS A 304 -13.94 -5.68 5.45
C LYS A 304 -12.56 -5.36 6.04
N GLY A 305 -12.14 -6.17 7.01
CA GLY A 305 -10.82 -6.09 7.66
C GLY A 305 -10.63 -4.95 8.67
N ALA A 306 -11.69 -4.20 9.01
CA ALA A 306 -11.66 -3.20 10.08
C ALA A 306 -11.98 -3.88 11.43
N TYR A 307 -10.97 -4.07 12.26
CA TYR A 307 -11.07 -4.53 13.66
C TYR A 307 -10.44 -3.47 14.57
#